data_AF-A0A9D5JPN0-F1
#
_entry.id   AF-A0A9D5JPN0-F1
#
_cell.length_a   1.000
_cell.length_b   1.000
_cell.length_c   1.000
_cell.angle_alpha   90.00
_cell.angle_beta   90.00
_cell.angle_gamma   90.00
#
_symmetry.space_group_name_H-M   'P 1'
#
loop_
_entity.id
_entity.type
_entity.pdbx_description
1 polymer ?
#
loop_
_entity_poly.entity_id
_entity_poly.type
_entity_poly.pdbx_seq_one_letter_code
_entity_poly.pdbx_strand_id
1 'polypeptide(L)'
;MLWQKTLGILLILGGRKIFWLFVGVFGFLSGFELASYLFSHSSIWLAFSVSLAAGAIGVFLAIFFQKIAVVTGGFLGGGYLSLMASQQFMHFHQAPLLIFFLGGLIGALLILSVFDWALIIISSLAGSLLLSQNQIFSREVNNLIFLFSALAGIIVQSCCLPRARMKQKNEKI
;
A
#
# COMPACT_ATOMS: atom_id res chain seq x y z
N MET A 1 7.77 24.54 15.47
CA MET A 1 8.89 24.02 14.64
C MET A 1 9.48 22.68 15.10
N LEU A 2 9.04 22.08 16.22
CA LEU A 2 9.45 20.71 16.64
C LEU A 2 8.52 19.60 16.11
N TRP A 3 7.24 19.91 15.83
CA TRP A 3 6.25 18.97 15.28
C TRP A 3 6.54 18.50 13.84
N GLN A 4 7.30 19.26 13.05
CA GLN A 4 7.66 18.88 11.68
C GLN A 4 8.71 17.76 11.63
N LYS A 5 9.61 17.70 12.62
CA LYS A 5 10.65 16.65 12.71
C LYS A 5 10.06 15.30 13.13
N THR A 6 9.04 15.30 13.98
CA THR A 6 8.37 14.07 14.44
C THR A 6 7.49 13.46 13.35
N LEU A 7 6.77 14.28 12.58
CA LEU A 7 5.98 13.82 11.43
C LEU A 7 6.88 13.23 10.33
N GLY A 8 8.06 13.82 10.09
CA GLY A 8 9.05 13.29 9.15
C GLY A 8 9.56 11.90 9.54
N ILE A 9 9.87 11.67 10.82
CA ILE A 9 10.29 10.35 11.35
C ILE A 9 9.14 9.33 11.31
N LEU A 10 7.90 9.77 11.57
CA LEU A 10 6.71 8.93 11.52
C LEU A 10 6.37 8.49 10.08
N LEU A 11 6.62 9.36 9.08
CA LEU A 11 6.49 9.10 7.64
C LEU A 11 7.60 8.18 7.10
N ILE A 12 8.83 8.29 7.62
CA ILE A 12 9.99 7.51 7.16
C ILE A 12 9.93 6.03 7.61
N LEU A 13 9.22 5.70 8.70
CA LEU A 13 9.09 4.33 9.23
C LEU A 13 8.01 3.47 8.56
N GLY A 14 7.30 4.03 7.58
CA GLY A 14 5.94 3.62 7.31
C GLY A 14 5.70 2.63 6.17
N GLY A 15 6.71 2.04 5.51
CA GLY A 15 6.50 1.22 4.30
C GLY A 15 5.26 0.29 4.37
N ARG A 16 5.25 -0.67 5.30
CA ARG A 16 4.11 -1.58 5.53
C ARG A 16 2.98 -1.01 6.41
N LYS A 17 3.25 0.07 7.16
CA LYS A 17 2.33 0.68 8.14
C LYS A 17 1.47 1.83 7.58
N ILE A 18 1.83 2.42 6.44
CA ILE A 18 1.07 3.52 5.82
C ILE A 18 -0.15 2.98 5.06
N PHE A 19 -0.15 1.71 4.61
CA PHE A 19 -1.35 1.12 4.00
C PHE A 19 -2.58 1.30 4.88
N TRP A 20 -2.39 1.11 6.19
CA TRP A 20 -3.43 1.35 7.19
C TRP A 20 -3.99 2.75 7.19
N LEU A 21 -3.10 3.73 7.17
CA LEU A 21 -3.48 5.12 7.11
C LEU A 21 -4.12 5.47 5.78
N PHE A 22 -3.63 4.89 4.67
CA PHE A 22 -4.17 5.12 3.34
C PHE A 22 -5.60 4.61 3.22
N VAL A 23 -5.86 3.37 3.65
CA VAL A 23 -7.23 2.80 3.70
C VAL A 23 -8.10 3.58 4.67
N GLY A 24 -7.55 4.04 5.81
CA GLY A 24 -8.27 4.88 6.76
C GLY A 24 -8.68 6.23 6.19
N VAL A 25 -7.78 6.90 5.48
CA VAL A 25 -8.04 8.17 4.80
C VAL A 25 -9.08 7.96 3.69
N PHE A 26 -8.93 6.91 2.88
CA PHE A 26 -9.94 6.56 1.87
C PHE A 26 -11.32 6.25 2.50
N GLY A 27 -11.35 5.52 3.61
CA GLY A 27 -12.57 5.23 4.36
C GLY A 27 -13.20 6.48 4.97
N PHE A 28 -12.38 7.42 5.43
CA PHE A 28 -12.85 8.73 5.90
C PHE A 28 -13.42 9.58 4.77
N LEU A 29 -12.70 9.71 3.64
CA LEU A 29 -13.17 10.49 2.48
C LEU A 29 -14.47 9.91 1.93
N SER A 30 -14.52 8.60 1.69
CA SER A 30 -15.72 7.92 1.21
C SER A 30 -16.86 8.01 2.22
N GLY A 31 -16.58 7.86 3.51
CA GLY A 31 -17.58 8.02 4.58
C GLY A 31 -18.11 9.45 4.67
N PHE A 32 -17.26 10.45 4.46
CA PHE A 32 -17.66 11.87 4.45
C PHE A 32 -18.54 12.18 3.24
N GLU A 33 -18.18 11.69 2.06
CA GLU A 33 -18.96 11.87 0.83
C GLU A 33 -20.32 11.18 0.92
N LEU A 34 -20.36 9.93 1.39
CA LEU A 34 -21.60 9.20 1.64
C LEU A 34 -22.47 9.87 2.70
N ALA A 35 -21.88 10.34 3.80
CA ALA A 35 -22.62 11.05 4.84
C ALA A 35 -23.20 12.37 4.32
N SER A 36 -22.43 13.09 3.51
CA SER A 36 -22.88 14.35 2.89
C SER A 36 -24.00 14.13 1.88
N TYR A 37 -23.94 13.03 1.12
CA TYR A 37 -24.97 12.67 0.15
C TYR A 37 -26.28 12.23 0.83
N LEU A 38 -26.19 11.30 1.79
CA LEU A 38 -27.35 10.72 2.48
C LEU A 38 -28.00 11.70 3.47
N PHE A 39 -27.22 12.59 4.09
CA PHE A 39 -27.68 13.53 5.11
C PHE A 39 -27.50 14.98 4.65
N SER A 40 -27.95 15.28 3.44
CA SER A 40 -27.80 16.56 2.73
C SER A 40 -28.38 17.79 3.46
N HIS A 41 -29.02 17.62 4.62
CA HIS A 41 -29.58 18.67 5.49
C HIS A 41 -29.07 18.64 6.94
N SER A 42 -28.15 17.73 7.29
CA SER A 42 -27.72 17.53 8.69
C SER A 42 -26.42 18.26 9.04
N SER A 43 -26.31 18.61 10.32
CA SER A 43 -25.16 19.25 10.98
C SER A 43 -23.81 18.62 10.58
N ILE A 44 -22.84 19.47 10.23
CA ILE A 44 -21.45 19.13 9.87
C ILE A 44 -20.79 18.15 10.87
N TRP A 45 -21.18 18.24 12.15
CA TRP A 45 -20.68 17.40 13.23
C TRP A 45 -21.06 15.92 13.09
N LEU A 46 -22.23 15.65 12.51
CA LEU A 46 -22.72 14.28 12.29
C LEU A 46 -21.98 13.63 11.12
N ALA A 47 -21.80 14.37 10.02
CA ALA A 47 -20.99 13.91 8.88
C ALA A 47 -19.55 13.60 9.29
N PHE A 48 -18.95 14.45 10.13
CA PHE A 48 -17.60 14.22 10.67
C PHE A 48 -17.52 12.97 11.57
N SER A 49 -18.53 12.74 12.40
CA SER A 49 -18.56 11.55 13.28
C SER A 49 -18.69 10.26 12.49
N VAL A 50 -19.53 10.25 11.45
CA VAL A 50 -19.71 9.10 10.55
C VAL A 50 -18.44 8.82 9.74
N SER A 51 -17.79 9.86 9.20
CA SER A 51 -16.55 9.69 8.45
C SER A 51 -15.40 9.21 9.35
N LEU A 52 -15.34 9.67 10.60
CA LEU A 52 -14.36 9.17 11.58
C LEU A 52 -14.59 7.69 11.91
N ALA A 53 -15.84 7.28 12.12
CA ALA A 53 -16.20 5.89 12.35
C ALA A 53 -15.88 5.01 11.12
N ALA A 54 -16.24 5.46 9.92
CA ALA A 54 -15.94 4.76 8.67
C ALA A 54 -14.43 4.61 8.45
N GLY A 55 -13.65 5.68 8.69
CA GLY A 55 -12.20 5.63 8.65
C GLY A 55 -11.62 4.64 9.66
N ALA A 56 -12.09 4.66 10.91
CA ALA A 56 -11.63 3.74 11.95
C ALA A 56 -11.95 2.27 11.63
N ILE A 57 -13.12 1.99 11.05
CA ILE A 57 -13.49 0.65 10.58
C ILE A 57 -12.60 0.23 9.41
N GLY A 58 -12.37 1.12 8.43
CA GLY A 58 -11.53 0.84 7.27
C GLY A 58 -10.08 0.56 7.65
N VAL A 59 -9.56 1.35 8.60
CA VAL A 59 -8.33 1.09 9.33
C VAL A 59 -8.42 -0.33 9.89
N PHE A 60 -9.28 -0.62 10.88
CA PHE A 60 -9.41 -1.94 11.52
C PHE A 60 -9.43 -3.14 10.55
N LEU A 61 -10.23 -3.05 9.50
CA LEU A 61 -10.33 -4.09 8.47
C LEU A 61 -9.01 -4.34 7.77
N ALA A 62 -8.25 -3.29 7.47
CA ALA A 62 -7.00 -3.42 6.77
C ALA A 62 -5.96 -4.26 7.54
N ILE A 63 -5.86 -4.27 8.89
CA ILE A 63 -4.66 -4.87 9.57
C ILE A 63 -4.88 -6.35 9.50
N PHE A 64 -6.13 -6.71 9.74
CA PHE A 64 -6.58 -8.07 9.76
C PHE A 64 -6.50 -8.67 8.35
N PHE A 65 -7.06 -7.98 7.35
CA PHE A 65 -7.17 -8.53 5.99
C PHE A 65 -5.91 -8.37 5.15
N GLN A 66 -5.10 -7.32 5.33
CA GLN A 66 -3.94 -7.06 4.48
C GLN A 66 -2.95 -8.23 4.50
N LYS A 67 -2.57 -8.71 5.69
CA LYS A 67 -1.57 -9.78 5.78
C LYS A 67 -2.11 -11.09 5.20
N ILE A 68 -3.38 -11.40 5.47
CA ILE A 68 -4.04 -12.60 4.96
C ILE A 68 -4.12 -12.53 3.45
N ALA A 69 -4.69 -11.46 2.89
CA ALA A 69 -4.89 -11.28 1.45
C ALA A 69 -3.58 -11.32 0.65
N VAL A 70 -2.50 -10.72 1.17
CA VAL A 70 -1.19 -10.73 0.50
C VAL A 70 -0.60 -12.15 0.47
N VAL A 71 -0.64 -12.87 1.60
CA VAL A 71 -0.10 -14.23 1.66
C VAL A 71 -0.95 -15.21 0.86
N THR A 72 -2.28 -15.19 1.02
CA THR A 72 -3.18 -16.11 0.31
C THR A 72 -3.24 -15.79 -1.18
N GLY A 73 -3.27 -14.52 -1.56
CA GLY A 73 -3.23 -14.08 -2.96
C GLY A 73 -1.92 -14.51 -3.64
N GLY A 74 -0.78 -14.31 -2.98
CA GLY A 74 0.51 -14.76 -3.49
C GLY A 74 0.63 -16.29 -3.54
N PHE A 75 0.07 -17.00 -2.57
CA PHE A 75 0.08 -18.47 -2.55
C PHE A 75 -0.80 -19.07 -3.65
N LEU A 76 -2.05 -18.62 -3.77
CA LEU A 76 -2.97 -19.11 -4.78
C LEU A 76 -2.49 -18.72 -6.19
N GLY A 77 -2.05 -17.46 -6.37
CA GLY A 77 -1.52 -16.98 -7.64
C GLY A 77 -0.24 -17.69 -8.04
N GLY A 78 0.72 -17.83 -7.12
CA GLY A 78 1.97 -18.55 -7.36
C GLY A 78 1.78 -20.02 -7.66
N GLY A 79 0.92 -20.69 -6.90
CA GLY A 79 0.60 -22.10 -7.12
C GLY A 79 -0.08 -22.32 -8.47
N TYR A 80 -1.04 -21.47 -8.83
CA TYR A 80 -1.72 -21.55 -10.12
C TYR A 80 -0.77 -21.29 -11.30
N LEU A 81 0.07 -20.25 -11.21
CA LEU A 81 1.06 -19.95 -12.25
C LEU A 81 2.08 -21.07 -12.41
N SER A 82 2.56 -21.68 -11.32
CA SER A 82 3.46 -22.82 -11.39
C SER A 82 2.81 -24.07 -11.98
N LEU A 83 1.52 -24.31 -11.73
CA LEU A 83 0.77 -25.37 -12.40
C LEU A 83 0.69 -25.13 -13.90
N MET A 84 0.30 -23.92 -14.33
CA MET A 84 0.24 -23.57 -15.76
C MET A 84 1.61 -23.70 -16.43
N ALA A 85 2.67 -23.21 -15.77
CA ALA A 85 4.03 -23.30 -16.28
C ALA A 85 4.50 -24.77 -16.39
N SER A 86 4.19 -25.61 -15.39
CA SER A 86 4.53 -27.03 -15.43
C SER A 86 3.85 -27.76 -16.59
N GLN A 87 2.57 -27.48 -16.83
CA GLN A 87 1.79 -28.05 -17.94
C GLN A 87 2.35 -27.63 -19.31
N GLN A 88 2.79 -26.37 -19.44
CA GLN A 88 3.25 -25.81 -20.71
C GLN A 88 4.71 -26.17 -21.05
N PHE A 89 5.60 -26.18 -20.07
CA PHE A 89 7.05 -26.28 -20.32
C PHE A 89 7.65 -27.66 -20.05
N MET A 90 7.12 -28.41 -19.08
CA MET A 90 7.83 -29.58 -18.57
C MET A 90 7.04 -30.88 -18.63
N HIS A 91 5.76 -30.84 -19.07
CA HIS A 91 4.86 -32.00 -19.14
C HIS A 91 4.88 -32.89 -17.87
N PHE A 92 5.24 -32.32 -16.71
CA PHE A 92 5.26 -33.02 -15.43
C PHE A 92 3.82 -33.26 -14.97
N HIS A 93 3.29 -34.45 -15.26
CA HIS A 93 2.01 -34.91 -14.71
C HIS A 93 2.14 -35.47 -13.29
N GLN A 94 3.36 -35.72 -12.84
CA GLN A 94 3.62 -36.37 -11.56
C GLN A 94 3.65 -35.32 -10.43
N ALA A 95 2.69 -35.45 -9.51
CA ALA A 95 2.50 -34.65 -8.30
C ALA A 95 2.15 -33.15 -8.50
N PRO A 96 1.02 -32.81 -9.14
CA PRO A 96 0.56 -31.42 -9.33
C PRO A 96 0.40 -30.66 -7.99
N LEU A 97 -0.02 -31.36 -6.93
CA LEU A 97 -0.13 -30.77 -5.60
C LEU A 97 1.22 -30.25 -5.07
N LEU A 98 2.31 -31.00 -5.29
CA LEU A 98 3.64 -30.61 -4.81
C LEU A 98 4.13 -29.34 -5.53
N ILE A 99 3.90 -29.27 -6.84
CA ILE A 99 4.22 -28.12 -7.69
C ILE A 99 3.40 -26.90 -7.28
N PHE A 100 2.10 -27.08 -7.00
CA PHE A 100 1.23 -26.02 -6.50
C PHE A 100 1.71 -25.49 -5.14
N PHE A 101 2.08 -26.36 -4.19
CA PHE A 101 2.57 -25.93 -2.89
C PHE A 101 3.90 -25.18 -2.97
N LEU A 102 4.85 -25.68 -3.75
CA LEU A 102 6.15 -25.01 -3.94
C LEU A 102 5.98 -23.68 -4.67
N GLY A 103 5.20 -23.67 -5.76
CA GLY A 103 4.88 -22.47 -6.52
C GLY A 103 4.13 -21.44 -5.68
N GLY A 104 3.20 -21.88 -4.85
CA GLY A 104 2.48 -21.03 -3.93
C GLY A 104 3.37 -20.46 -2.84
N LEU A 105 4.27 -21.24 -2.25
CA LEU A 105 5.21 -20.74 -1.25
C LEU A 105 6.13 -19.65 -1.85
N ILE A 106 6.65 -19.90 -3.06
CA ILE A 106 7.47 -18.93 -3.80
C ILE A 106 6.65 -17.69 -4.15
N GLY A 107 5.42 -17.85 -4.64
CA GLY A 107 4.52 -16.75 -4.98
C GLY A 107 4.13 -15.90 -3.77
N ALA A 108 3.87 -16.52 -2.62
CA ALA A 108 3.60 -15.80 -1.38
C ALA A 108 4.80 -14.95 -0.96
N LEU A 109 6.03 -15.49 -1.03
CA LEU A 109 7.25 -14.74 -0.74
C LEU A 109 7.50 -13.60 -1.74
N LEU A 110 7.25 -13.86 -3.03
CA LEU A 110 7.36 -12.85 -4.09
C LEU A 110 6.39 -11.70 -3.87
N ILE A 111 5.10 -12.00 -3.67
CA ILE A 111 4.08 -10.99 -3.43
C ILE A 111 4.39 -10.23 -2.13
N LEU A 112 4.87 -10.89 -1.07
CA LEU A 112 5.29 -10.19 0.16
C LEU A 112 6.41 -9.18 -0.10
N SER A 113 7.33 -9.48 -1.02
CA SER A 113 8.40 -8.55 -1.41
C SER A 113 7.87 -7.44 -2.31
N VAL A 114 7.08 -7.76 -3.33
CA VAL A 114 6.53 -6.80 -4.30
C VAL A 114 5.53 -5.85 -3.64
N PHE A 115 4.78 -6.32 -2.66
CA PHE A 115 3.76 -5.52 -1.97
C PHE A 115 4.37 -4.31 -1.27
N ASP A 116 5.53 -4.45 -0.64
CA ASP A 116 6.23 -3.33 -0.01
C ASP A 116 6.66 -2.28 -1.07
N TRP A 117 7.08 -2.72 -2.27
CA TRP A 117 7.35 -1.82 -3.42
C TRP A 117 6.09 -1.17 -3.98
N ALA A 118 4.99 -1.91 -4.08
CA ALA A 118 3.72 -1.39 -4.55
C ALA A 118 3.23 -0.24 -3.65
N LEU A 119 3.39 -0.36 -2.34
CA LEU A 119 3.05 0.71 -1.39
C LEU A 119 3.89 1.97 -1.60
N ILE A 120 5.19 1.83 -1.89
CA ILE A 120 6.07 2.97 -2.20
C ILE A 120 5.58 3.71 -3.44
N ILE A 121 5.31 2.96 -4.50
CA ILE A 121 4.88 3.52 -5.79
C ILE A 121 3.53 4.23 -5.62
N ILE A 122 2.55 3.56 -5.02
CA ILE A 122 1.20 4.13 -4.79
C ILE A 122 1.28 5.37 -3.90
N SER A 123 2.05 5.32 -2.81
CA SER A 123 2.20 6.48 -1.90
C SER A 123 2.86 7.65 -2.60
N SER A 124 3.89 7.41 -3.42
CA SER A 124 4.58 8.47 -4.15
C SER A 124 3.67 9.10 -5.21
N LEU A 125 2.93 8.26 -5.95
CA LEU A 125 1.95 8.72 -6.93
C LEU A 125 0.83 9.53 -6.27
N ALA A 126 0.27 9.04 -5.15
CA ALA A 126 -0.78 9.75 -4.43
C ALA A 126 -0.30 11.10 -3.87
N GLY A 127 0.90 11.15 -3.27
CA GLY A 127 1.49 12.40 -2.79
C GLY A 127 1.75 13.39 -3.93
N SER A 128 2.24 12.89 -5.05
CA SER A 128 2.46 13.68 -6.26
C SER A 128 1.16 14.22 -6.85
N LEU A 129 0.10 13.40 -6.92
CA LEU A 129 -1.23 13.82 -7.39
C LEU A 129 -1.81 14.96 -6.54
N LEU A 130 -1.58 14.96 -5.22
CA LEU A 130 -2.04 16.02 -4.34
C LEU A 130 -1.27 17.33 -4.58
N LEU A 131 0.04 17.24 -4.83
CA LEU A 131 0.86 18.41 -5.20
C LEU A 131 0.43 18.99 -6.56
N SER A 132 0.07 18.12 -7.50
CA SER A 132 -0.38 18.53 -8.83
C SER A 132 -1.85 18.92 -8.92
N GLN A 133 -2.60 19.00 -7.82
CA GLN A 133 -4.00 19.48 -7.87
C GLN A 133 -4.13 20.98 -7.62
N ASN A 134 -3.01 21.67 -7.39
CA ASN A 134 -3.01 23.12 -7.20
C ASN A 134 -3.24 23.85 -8.54
N GLN A 135 -4.41 24.48 -8.68
CA GLN A 135 -4.84 25.23 -9.89
C GLN A 135 -4.00 26.48 -10.22
N ILE A 136 -2.92 26.71 -9.48
CA ILE A 136 -2.07 27.90 -9.61
C ILE A 136 -1.18 27.81 -10.86
N PHE A 137 -0.85 26.60 -11.32
CA PHE A 137 0.08 26.37 -12.43
C PHE A 137 -0.62 25.95 -13.73
N SER A 138 -0.01 26.25 -14.87
CA SER A 138 -0.47 25.76 -16.17
C SER A 138 -0.39 24.24 -16.25
N ARG A 139 -1.24 23.63 -17.09
CA ARG A 139 -1.37 22.16 -17.19
C ARG A 139 -0.06 21.43 -17.48
N GLU A 140 0.80 22.03 -18.30
CA GLU A 140 2.11 21.47 -18.66
C GLU A 140 3.09 21.49 -17.47
N VAL A 141 3.16 22.60 -16.74
CA VAL A 141 4.00 22.74 -15.54
C VAL A 141 3.55 21.75 -14.46
N ASN A 142 2.24 21.54 -14.36
CA ASN A 142 1.64 20.63 -13.40
C ASN A 142 2.00 19.16 -13.67
N ASN A 143 2.01 18.73 -14.94
CA ASN A 143 2.45 17.39 -15.34
C ASN A 143 3.95 17.17 -15.02
N LEU A 144 4.78 18.20 -15.19
CA LEU A 144 6.19 18.13 -14.83
C LEU A 144 6.38 18.01 -13.31
N ILE A 145 5.69 18.84 -12.52
CA ILE A 145 5.71 18.75 -11.06
C ILE A 145 5.27 17.36 -10.59
N PHE A 146 4.23 16.81 -11.21
CA PHE A 146 3.77 15.45 -10.93
C PHE A 146 4.88 14.41 -11.16
N LEU A 147 5.45 14.38 -12.37
CA LEU A 147 6.46 13.40 -12.73
C LEU A 147 7.72 13.50 -11.84
N PHE A 148 8.24 14.71 -11.65
CA PHE A 148 9.44 14.93 -10.85
C PHE A 148 9.22 14.59 -9.37
N SER A 149 8.09 14.98 -8.79
CA SER A 149 7.78 14.66 -7.38
C SER A 149 7.50 13.17 -7.17
N ALA A 150 6.85 12.49 -8.12
CA ALA A 150 6.62 11.05 -8.07
C ALA A 150 7.94 10.26 -8.13
N LEU A 151 8.86 10.64 -9.03
CA LEU A 151 10.17 10.01 -9.13
C LEU A 151 11.01 10.29 -7.88
N ALA A 152 11.03 11.54 -7.40
CA ALA A 152 11.75 11.90 -6.18
C ALA A 152 11.24 11.09 -4.98
N GLY A 153 9.92 10.95 -4.82
CA GLY A 153 9.31 10.16 -3.75
C GLY A 153 9.69 8.68 -3.83
N ILE A 154 9.68 8.07 -5.02
CA ILE A 154 10.09 6.67 -5.22
C ILE A 154 11.57 6.49 -4.86
N ILE A 155 12.45 7.37 -5.32
CA ILE A 155 13.90 7.29 -5.06
C ILE A 155 14.19 7.40 -3.56
N VAL A 156 13.60 8.41 -2.90
CA VAL A 156 13.80 8.65 -1.46
C VAL A 156 13.29 7.47 -0.64
N GLN A 157 12.08 6.98 -0.92
CA GLN A 157 11.50 5.85 -0.18
C GLN A 157 12.25 4.53 -0.45
N SER A 158 12.69 4.29 -1.70
CA SER A 158 13.45 3.09 -2.08
C SER A 158 14.83 3.05 -1.43
N CYS A 159 15.54 4.18 -1.38
CA CYS A 159 16.84 4.29 -0.69
C CYS A 159 16.72 4.10 0.83
N CYS A 160 15.57 4.41 1.42
CA CYS A 160 15.33 4.23 2.84
C CYS A 160 14.97 2.78 3.21
N LEU A 161 14.55 1.96 2.23
CA LEU A 161 14.02 0.61 2.47
C LEU A 161 15.00 -0.51 2.88
N PRO A 162 16.36 -0.41 2.86
CA PRO A 162 17.21 -1.56 3.23
C PRO A 162 18.26 -1.36 4.35
N ARG A 163 18.13 -0.43 5.30
CA ARG A 163 19.12 -0.33 6.43
C ARG A 163 18.66 -0.83 7.81
N ALA A 164 17.37 -1.11 8.02
CA ALA A 164 16.87 -1.55 9.34
C ALA A 164 17.03 -3.06 9.62
N ARG A 165 17.12 -3.93 8.58
CA ARG A 165 17.30 -5.39 8.78
C ARG A 165 18.72 -5.82 9.13
N MET A 166 19.74 -4.99 8.83
CA MET A 166 21.15 -5.35 9.06
C MET A 166 21.63 -5.04 10.49
N LYS A 167 21.02 -4.07 11.19
CA LYS A 167 21.46 -3.70 12.55
C LYS A 167 20.99 -4.67 13.64
N GLN A 168 19.81 -5.27 13.46
CA GLN A 168 19.25 -6.23 14.43
C GLN A 168 19.95 -7.60 14.42
N LYS A 169 20.69 -7.93 13.36
CA LYS A 169 21.50 -9.15 13.26
C LYS A 169 22.87 -9.01 13.92
N ASN A 170 23.40 -7.77 14.00
CA ASN A 170 24.74 -7.50 14.54
C ASN A 170 24.75 -7.21 16.05
N GLU A 171 23.59 -6.98 16.69
CA GLU A 171 23.48 -6.84 18.15
C GLU A 171 23.20 -8.18 18.87
N LYS A 172 23.16 -9.29 18.13
CA LYS A 172 22.97 -10.65 18.67
C LYS A 172 24.14 -11.59 18.38
N ILE A 173 25.30 -11.05 17.97
CA ILE A 173 26.54 -11.79 17.75
C ILE A 173 27.57 -11.29 18.75
#